data_AF-Q8G9Q3-F1
#
_entry.id   AF-Q8G9Q3-F1
#
_cell.length_a   1.000
_cell.length_b   1.000
_cell.length_c   1.000
_cell.angle_alpha   90.00
_cell.angle_beta   90.00
_cell.angle_gamma   90.00
#
_symmetry.space_group_name_H-M   'P 1'
#
loop_
_entity.id
_entity.type
_entity.pdbx_description
1 polymer ?
#
loop_
_entity_poly.entity_id
_entity_poly.type
_entity_poly.pdbx_seq_one_letter_code
_entity_poly.pdbx_strand_id
1 'polypeptide(L)'
;ESAKFLHDGGFDASGRYFMVAANASNKVAAVDTKTGKLAALVDTAKIPHPGRGANFVHPEFGPVWATGHLGDDVVSLISTASDDAKYAKYKGNNWKVVQELKMPGAGNLFVKTHPKSKNFWADAPMNPERELAESVFVFDRNDLAKEPVRIDVAKDSGLPEGKA
;
A
#
# COMPACT_ATOMS: atom_id res chain seq x y z
N GLU A 1 16.37 12.43 12.55
CA GLU A 1 16.96 11.09 12.36
C GLU A 1 16.01 10.25 11.52
N SER A 2 16.49 9.46 10.56
CA SER A 2 15.66 8.51 9.79
C SER A 2 15.60 7.16 10.49
N ALA A 3 14.54 6.38 10.26
CA ALA A 3 14.45 5.03 10.79
C ALA A 3 15.59 4.13 10.24
N LYS A 4 16.05 3.17 11.06
CA LYS A 4 17.09 2.20 10.67
C LYS A 4 16.47 1.13 9.76
N PHE A 5 17.25 0.62 8.80
CA PHE A 5 16.87 -0.44 7.85
C PHE A 5 15.74 -0.06 6.87
N LEU A 6 16.01 0.94 6.03
CA LEU A 6 15.16 1.23 4.88
C LEU A 6 15.24 0.08 3.87
N HIS A 7 14.10 -0.35 3.37
CA HIS A 7 13.97 -1.48 2.46
C HIS A 7 13.55 -0.99 1.06
N ASP A 8 12.26 -0.99 0.78
CA ASP A 8 11.63 -0.64 -0.49
C ASP A 8 10.71 0.58 -0.36
N GLY A 9 10.37 1.18 -1.51
CA GLY A 9 9.62 2.41 -1.55
C GLY A 9 9.35 2.92 -2.96
N GLY A 10 8.52 3.96 -3.04
CA GLY A 10 8.17 4.61 -4.29
C GLY A 10 7.70 6.05 -4.09
N PHE A 11 7.58 6.77 -5.18
CA PHE A 11 7.09 8.14 -5.14
C PHE A 11 5.58 8.19 -4.88
N ASP A 12 5.15 9.24 -4.17
CA ASP A 12 3.76 9.67 -4.15
C ASP A 12 3.26 10.07 -5.56
N ALA A 13 1.95 10.29 -5.70
CA ALA A 13 1.34 10.64 -6.98
C ALA A 13 1.93 11.90 -7.65
N SER A 14 2.46 12.84 -6.88
CA SER A 14 3.08 14.06 -7.41
C SER A 14 4.52 13.88 -7.88
N GLY A 15 5.19 12.78 -7.52
CA GLY A 15 6.60 12.57 -7.78
C GLY A 15 7.55 13.35 -6.86
N ARG A 16 7.03 14.02 -5.82
CA ARG A 16 7.84 14.86 -4.92
C ARG A 16 8.31 14.10 -3.69
N TYR A 17 7.45 13.30 -3.10
CA TYR A 17 7.72 12.62 -1.84
C TYR A 17 8.07 11.16 -2.12
N PHE A 18 9.27 10.76 -1.69
CA PHE A 18 9.67 9.36 -1.71
C PHE A 18 9.20 8.68 -0.42
N MET A 19 8.26 7.74 -0.57
CA MET A 19 7.66 6.95 0.50
C MET A 19 8.45 5.66 0.62
N VAL A 20 9.15 5.44 1.74
CA VAL A 20 10.04 4.29 1.92
C VAL A 20 9.78 3.57 3.23
N ALA A 21 9.64 2.26 3.17
CA ALA A 21 9.41 1.42 4.33
C ALA A 21 10.69 1.25 5.16
N ALA A 22 10.57 1.51 6.46
CA ALA A 22 11.49 1.03 7.48
C ALA A 22 10.85 -0.18 8.15
N ASN A 23 10.86 -1.31 7.43
CA ASN A 23 10.02 -2.47 7.70
C ASN A 23 10.18 -3.02 9.13
N ALA A 24 11.41 -3.18 9.61
CA ALA A 24 11.73 -3.67 10.94
C ALA A 24 11.28 -2.73 12.08
N SER A 25 10.92 -1.48 11.74
CA SER A 25 10.42 -0.47 12.69
C SER A 25 8.92 -0.22 12.57
N ASN A 26 8.19 -0.94 11.71
CA ASN A 26 6.75 -0.73 11.43
C ASN A 26 6.42 0.72 11.07
N LYS A 27 7.27 1.34 10.23
CA LYS A 27 7.14 2.75 9.84
C LYS A 27 7.37 2.94 8.35
N VAL A 28 6.79 4.02 7.82
CA VAL A 28 7.10 4.55 6.49
C VAL A 28 7.64 5.96 6.64
N ALA A 29 8.83 6.21 6.10
CA ALA A 29 9.40 7.55 6.02
C ALA A 29 8.96 8.23 4.72
N ALA A 30 8.46 9.46 4.83
CA ALA A 30 8.19 10.34 3.70
C ALA A 30 9.34 11.34 3.56
N VAL A 31 10.09 11.27 2.47
CA VAL A 31 11.21 12.18 2.18
C VAL A 31 10.80 13.18 1.11
N ASP A 32 10.86 14.47 1.43
CA ASP A 32 10.62 15.54 0.44
C ASP A 32 11.86 15.68 -0.44
N THR A 33 11.80 15.19 -1.67
CA THR A 33 12.95 15.22 -2.58
C THR A 33 13.26 16.62 -3.09
N LYS A 34 12.31 17.56 -3.00
CA LYS A 34 12.54 18.97 -3.35
C LYS A 34 13.43 19.67 -2.33
N THR A 35 13.29 19.34 -1.06
CA THR A 35 14.07 19.96 0.03
C THR A 35 15.19 19.06 0.56
N GLY A 36 15.20 17.78 0.19
CA GLY A 36 16.15 16.78 0.68
C GLY A 36 15.94 16.42 2.16
N LYS A 37 14.75 16.67 2.73
CA LYS A 37 14.48 16.52 4.16
C LYS A 37 13.40 15.49 4.42
N LEU A 38 13.44 14.90 5.62
CA LEU A 38 12.35 14.07 6.13
C LEU A 38 11.11 14.96 6.33
N ALA A 39 10.04 14.66 5.60
CA ALA A 39 8.76 15.33 5.74
C ALA A 39 7.97 14.75 6.92
N ALA A 40 7.98 13.42 7.06
CA ALA A 40 7.32 12.72 8.15
C ALA A 40 7.86 11.31 8.34
N LEU A 41 7.59 10.74 9.52
CA LEU A 41 7.74 9.33 9.82
C LEU A 41 6.39 8.81 10.30
N VAL A 42 5.78 7.92 9.53
CA VAL A 42 4.41 7.45 9.71
C VAL A 42 4.42 6.07 10.33
N ASP A 43 3.74 5.91 11.46
CA ASP A 43 3.49 4.59 12.06
C ASP A 43 2.50 3.79 11.21
N THR A 44 2.77 2.50 11.06
CA THR A 44 1.92 1.58 10.30
C THR A 44 1.74 0.26 11.05
N ALA A 45 0.94 -0.63 10.47
CA ALA A 45 0.90 -2.05 10.87
C ALA A 45 2.26 -2.75 10.65
N LYS A 46 2.31 -4.03 11.03
CA LYS A 46 3.56 -4.78 11.22
C LYS A 46 4.25 -5.16 9.90
N ILE A 47 5.52 -4.76 9.76
CA ILE A 47 6.41 -5.06 8.63
C ILE A 47 5.80 -4.60 7.30
N PRO A 48 5.71 -3.27 7.06
CA PRO A 48 5.25 -2.75 5.78
C PRO A 48 6.18 -3.21 4.65
N HIS A 49 5.57 -3.70 3.57
CA HIS A 49 6.27 -4.18 2.38
C HIS A 49 5.55 -3.69 1.11
N PRO A 50 5.83 -2.47 0.65
CA PRO A 50 5.08 -1.85 -0.44
C PRO A 50 5.48 -2.26 -1.86
N GLY A 51 6.70 -2.77 -2.06
CA GLY A 51 7.40 -2.61 -3.33
C GLY A 51 7.58 -1.12 -3.64
N ARG A 52 6.92 -0.62 -4.69
CA ARG A 52 6.81 0.84 -4.97
C ARG A 52 5.57 1.48 -4.36
N GLY A 53 4.69 0.66 -3.78
CA GLY A 53 3.35 1.04 -3.34
C GLY A 53 2.43 1.40 -4.50
N ALA A 54 1.26 1.93 -4.13
CA ALA A 54 0.19 2.23 -5.07
C ALA A 54 -0.48 3.56 -4.74
N ASN A 55 -0.52 4.45 -5.73
CA ASN A 55 -1.08 5.80 -5.60
C ASN A 55 -2.49 5.88 -6.16
N PHE A 56 -3.39 6.54 -5.45
CA PHE A 56 -4.69 6.95 -5.97
C PHE A 56 -5.31 8.10 -5.17
N VAL A 57 -6.47 8.60 -5.61
CA VAL A 57 -7.24 9.61 -4.88
C VAL A 57 -8.37 8.91 -4.14
N HIS A 58 -8.33 8.97 -2.81
CA HIS A 58 -9.41 8.56 -1.92
C HIS A 58 -10.52 9.62 -1.92
N PRO A 59 -11.81 9.24 -2.00
CA PRO A 59 -12.91 10.21 -2.03
C PRO A 59 -12.95 11.13 -0.80
N GLU A 60 -12.68 10.57 0.38
CA GLU A 60 -12.73 11.29 1.66
C GLU A 60 -11.39 11.92 2.08
N PHE A 61 -10.26 11.32 1.67
CA PHE A 61 -8.95 11.67 2.22
C PHE A 61 -7.98 12.27 1.19
N GLY A 62 -8.40 12.38 -0.07
CA GLY A 62 -7.58 12.95 -1.14
C GLY A 62 -6.47 11.99 -1.59
N PRO A 63 -5.33 12.50 -2.06
CA PRO A 63 -4.22 11.66 -2.52
C PRO A 63 -3.71 10.74 -1.40
N VAL A 64 -3.61 9.45 -1.72
CA VAL A 64 -3.07 8.42 -0.83
C VAL A 64 -2.05 7.56 -1.56
N TRP A 65 -1.08 7.06 -0.80
CA TRP A 65 -0.14 6.01 -1.18
C TRP A 65 -0.36 4.80 -0.27
N ALA A 66 -0.42 3.60 -0.85
CA ALA A 66 -0.75 2.37 -0.15
C ALA A 66 0.47 1.45 0.02
N THR A 67 0.50 0.74 1.14
CA THR A 67 1.41 -0.38 1.43
C THR A 67 0.62 -1.53 2.04
N GLY A 68 0.94 -2.77 1.66
CA GLY A 68 0.55 -3.93 2.45
C GLY A 68 1.65 -4.33 3.43
N HIS A 69 1.43 -5.45 4.11
CA HIS A 69 2.19 -5.86 5.28
C HIS A 69 2.50 -7.36 5.25
N LEU A 70 3.74 -7.70 5.58
CA LEU A 70 4.16 -9.09 5.77
C LEU A 70 3.67 -9.65 7.11
N GLY A 71 3.61 -8.81 8.14
CA GLY A 71 3.34 -9.23 9.51
C GLY A 71 1.94 -8.95 10.03
N ASP A 72 1.07 -8.39 9.19
CA ASP A 72 -0.30 -8.00 9.56
C ASP A 72 -1.25 -8.19 8.37
N ASP A 73 -2.54 -8.32 8.65
CA ASP A 73 -3.59 -8.66 7.68
C ASP A 73 -4.36 -7.43 7.19
N VAL A 74 -3.63 -6.34 6.94
CA VAL A 74 -4.19 -5.08 6.44
C VAL A 74 -3.37 -4.53 5.27
N VAL A 75 -3.96 -3.59 4.54
CA VAL A 75 -3.28 -2.63 3.67
C VAL A 75 -3.49 -1.25 4.26
N SER A 76 -2.42 -0.52 4.56
CA SER A 76 -2.50 0.84 5.10
C SER A 76 -2.51 1.87 3.96
N LEU A 77 -3.48 2.78 3.97
CA LEU A 77 -3.56 3.94 3.08
C LEU A 77 -2.99 5.17 3.80
N ILE A 78 -1.89 5.72 3.30
CA ILE A 78 -1.23 6.89 3.88
C ILE A 78 -1.57 8.12 3.04
N SER A 79 -2.14 9.16 3.65
CA SER A 79 -2.39 10.42 2.95
C SER A 79 -1.07 11.13 2.62
N THR A 80 -0.92 11.58 1.38
CA THR A 80 0.29 12.24 0.88
C THR A 80 0.02 13.72 0.64
N ALA A 81 0.96 14.58 1.05
CA ALA A 81 0.84 16.00 0.79
C ALA A 81 0.86 16.31 -0.72
N SER A 82 0.13 17.36 -1.12
CA SER A 82 0.12 17.86 -2.49
C SER A 82 0.08 19.38 -2.51
N ASP A 83 0.79 19.97 -3.47
CA ASP A 83 0.77 21.42 -3.74
C ASP A 83 -0.41 21.83 -4.64
N ASP A 84 -1.14 20.86 -5.22
CA ASP A 84 -2.32 21.14 -6.05
C ASP A 84 -3.46 21.71 -5.18
N ALA A 85 -3.93 22.91 -5.54
CA ALA A 85 -4.95 23.63 -4.80
C ALA A 85 -6.23 22.82 -4.59
N LYS A 86 -6.57 21.90 -5.52
CA LYS A 86 -7.77 21.05 -5.38
C LYS A 86 -7.70 20.10 -4.20
N TYR A 87 -6.49 19.79 -3.72
CA TYR A 87 -6.27 18.92 -2.56
C TYR A 87 -6.00 19.68 -1.26
N ALA A 88 -6.05 21.02 -1.27
CA ALA A 88 -5.77 21.84 -0.10
C ALA A 88 -6.65 21.50 1.11
N LYS A 89 -7.91 21.10 0.88
CA LYS A 89 -8.85 20.69 1.94
C LYS A 89 -8.43 19.41 2.70
N TYR A 90 -7.56 18.59 2.12
CA TYR A 90 -7.11 17.33 2.72
C TYR A 90 -5.83 17.47 3.55
N LYS A 91 -5.24 18.67 3.63
CA LYS A 91 -3.94 18.90 4.31
C LYS A 91 -3.90 18.42 5.77
N GLY A 92 -5.04 18.40 6.47
CA GLY A 92 -5.14 17.91 7.84
C GLY A 92 -4.86 16.40 8.00
N ASN A 93 -4.92 15.64 6.90
CA ASN A 93 -4.72 14.20 6.87
C ASN A 93 -3.29 13.78 6.53
N ASN A 94 -2.49 14.69 5.95
CA ASN A 94 -1.17 14.38 5.42
C ASN A 94 -0.32 13.62 6.45
N TRP A 95 0.37 12.58 5.97
CA TRP A 95 1.31 11.77 6.74
C TRP A 95 0.68 10.96 7.87
N LYS A 96 -0.59 10.60 7.71
CA LYS A 96 -1.30 9.66 8.59
C LYS A 96 -1.75 8.46 7.79
N VAL A 97 -1.77 7.30 8.43
CA VAL A 97 -2.62 6.20 7.98
C VAL A 97 -4.07 6.68 8.15
N VAL A 98 -4.76 6.89 7.04
CA VAL A 98 -6.14 7.41 7.04
C VAL A 98 -7.19 6.31 6.97
N GLN A 99 -6.79 5.13 6.50
CA GLN A 99 -7.63 3.95 6.45
C GLN A 99 -6.75 2.71 6.38
N GLU A 100 -7.24 1.63 6.98
CA GLU A 100 -6.71 0.29 6.79
C GLU A 100 -7.76 -0.57 6.10
N LEU A 101 -7.37 -1.20 4.98
CA LEU A 101 -8.21 -2.14 4.27
C LEU A 101 -7.92 -3.53 4.80
N LYS A 102 -8.95 -4.23 5.27
CA LYS A 102 -8.77 -5.59 5.80
C LYS A 102 -8.42 -6.55 4.67
N MET A 103 -7.39 -7.36 4.89
CA MET A 103 -7.03 -8.51 4.06
C MET A 103 -7.45 -9.80 4.76
N PRO A 104 -7.65 -10.91 4.03
CA PRO A 104 -7.97 -12.20 4.64
C PRO A 104 -6.82 -12.82 5.47
N GLY A 105 -5.60 -12.30 5.32
CA GLY A 105 -4.44 -12.72 6.10
C GLY A 105 -3.20 -11.87 5.80
N ALA A 106 -2.16 -12.08 6.60
CA ALA A 106 -0.87 -11.44 6.43
C ALA A 106 -0.06 -12.02 5.26
N GLY A 107 1.14 -11.49 5.01
CA GLY A 107 2.04 -12.01 3.99
C GLY A 107 1.93 -11.32 2.63
N ASN A 108 1.36 -10.11 2.59
CA ASN A 108 1.37 -9.26 1.39
C ASN A 108 2.81 -8.80 1.08
N LEU A 109 3.19 -8.87 -0.19
CA LEU A 109 4.46 -8.33 -0.70
C LEU A 109 4.26 -7.13 -1.62
N PHE A 110 3.17 -7.13 -2.40
CA PHE A 110 2.92 -6.08 -3.37
C PHE A 110 1.47 -5.63 -3.37
N VAL A 111 1.32 -4.31 -3.59
CA VAL A 111 0.05 -3.67 -3.89
C VAL A 111 0.14 -2.93 -5.22
N LYS A 112 -0.97 -2.84 -5.95
CA LYS A 112 -0.98 -2.19 -7.26
C LYS A 112 -2.30 -1.53 -7.61
N THR A 113 -2.19 -0.37 -8.27
CA THR A 113 -3.28 0.22 -9.07
C THR A 113 -2.70 0.99 -10.25
N HIS A 114 -3.57 1.64 -11.02
CA HIS A 114 -3.23 2.50 -12.15
C HIS A 114 -4.25 3.66 -12.25
N PRO A 115 -3.86 4.87 -12.71
CA PRO A 115 -4.79 6.00 -12.82
C PRO A 115 -6.04 5.74 -13.68
N LYS A 116 -5.95 4.85 -14.66
CA LYS A 116 -7.08 4.43 -15.51
C LYS A 116 -7.85 3.19 -15.00
N SER A 117 -7.42 2.62 -13.88
CA SER A 117 -8.05 1.45 -13.28
C SER A 117 -8.99 1.87 -12.15
N LYS A 118 -10.10 1.15 -12.02
CA LYS A 118 -10.98 1.20 -10.84
C LYS A 118 -10.58 0.18 -9.77
N ASN A 119 -9.63 -0.70 -10.08
CA ASN A 119 -9.23 -1.79 -9.21
C ASN A 119 -7.98 -1.42 -8.42
N PHE A 120 -7.96 -1.84 -7.16
CA PHE A 120 -6.77 -1.89 -6.32
C PHE A 120 -6.48 -3.35 -5.96
N TRP A 121 -5.24 -3.79 -6.20
CA TRP A 121 -4.83 -5.18 -6.13
C TRP A 121 -3.85 -5.36 -4.98
N ALA A 122 -4.00 -6.44 -4.22
CA ALA A 122 -3.07 -6.84 -3.16
C ALA A 122 -2.89 -8.36 -3.21
N ASP A 123 -1.64 -8.83 -3.14
CA ASP A 123 -1.31 -10.26 -3.07
C ASP A 123 -1.13 -10.73 -1.61
N ALA A 124 -0.89 -12.02 -1.41
CA ALA A 124 -0.48 -12.55 -0.10
C ALA A 124 0.49 -13.75 -0.22
N PRO A 125 1.54 -13.70 -1.06
CA PRO A 125 2.34 -14.88 -1.42
C PRO A 125 3.12 -15.49 -0.25
N MET A 126 3.33 -14.74 0.84
CA MET A 126 4.01 -15.23 2.04
C MET A 126 3.04 -15.73 3.11
N ASN A 127 1.75 -15.82 2.80
CA ASN A 127 0.77 -16.38 3.70
C ASN A 127 0.99 -17.90 3.87
N PRO A 128 0.90 -18.46 5.09
CA PRO A 128 1.05 -19.89 5.30
C PRO A 128 -0.10 -20.72 4.69
N GLU A 129 -1.28 -20.13 4.52
CA GLU A 129 -2.41 -20.79 3.86
C GLU A 129 -2.22 -20.73 2.35
N ARG A 130 -1.97 -21.89 1.74
CA ARG A 130 -1.69 -22.04 0.31
C ARG A 130 -2.73 -21.34 -0.57
N GLU A 131 -4.00 -21.49 -0.20
CA GLU A 131 -5.12 -20.84 -0.87
C GLU A 131 -4.98 -19.31 -0.95
N LEU A 132 -4.47 -18.67 0.09
CA LEU A 132 -4.26 -17.22 0.12
C LEU A 132 -2.97 -16.85 -0.62
N ALA A 133 -1.91 -17.66 -0.46
CA ALA A 133 -0.63 -17.46 -1.15
C ALA A 133 -0.75 -17.54 -2.67
N GLU A 134 -1.69 -18.34 -3.16
CA GLU A 134 -1.97 -18.53 -4.59
C GLU A 134 -3.01 -17.56 -5.14
N SER A 135 -3.51 -16.63 -4.32
CA SER A 135 -4.57 -15.68 -4.68
C SER A 135 -4.12 -14.22 -4.69
N VAL A 136 -4.89 -13.40 -5.41
CA VAL A 136 -4.85 -11.93 -5.30
C VAL A 136 -6.23 -11.38 -4.95
N PHE A 137 -6.24 -10.27 -4.22
CA PHE A 137 -7.44 -9.61 -3.72
C PHE A 137 -7.64 -8.26 -4.42
N VAL A 138 -8.84 -8.07 -4.98
CA VAL A 138 -9.17 -6.92 -5.80
C VAL A 138 -10.26 -6.08 -5.15
N PHE A 139 -9.87 -4.92 -4.65
CA PHE A 139 -10.76 -3.93 -4.07
C PHE A 139 -11.30 -2.99 -5.15
N ASP A 140 -12.58 -2.60 -5.01
CA ASP A 140 -13.15 -1.52 -5.82
C ASP A 140 -12.75 -0.16 -5.23
N ARG A 141 -11.97 0.61 -5.97
CA ARG A 141 -11.52 1.93 -5.50
C ARG A 141 -12.64 2.96 -5.39
N ASN A 142 -13.80 2.70 -5.99
CA ASN A 142 -14.96 3.58 -5.85
C ASN A 142 -15.76 3.26 -4.58
N ASP A 143 -15.56 2.06 -4.00
CA ASP A 143 -16.20 1.62 -2.78
C ASP A 143 -15.29 0.66 -1.99
N LEU A 144 -14.38 1.26 -1.22
CA LEU A 144 -13.40 0.52 -0.41
C LEU A 144 -14.02 -0.13 0.84
N ALA A 145 -15.31 0.09 1.11
CA ALA A 145 -16.04 -0.62 2.16
C ALA A 145 -16.51 -2.00 1.69
N LYS A 146 -16.59 -2.22 0.37
CA LYS A 146 -16.91 -3.52 -0.21
C LYS A 146 -15.78 -4.51 0.00
N GLU A 147 -16.14 -5.74 0.33
CA GLU A 147 -15.18 -6.84 0.41
C GLU A 147 -14.43 -7.04 -0.93
N PRO A 148 -13.12 -7.32 -0.89
CA PRO A 148 -12.36 -7.55 -2.10
C PRO A 148 -12.80 -8.85 -2.79
N VAL A 149 -12.73 -8.84 -4.12
CA VAL A 149 -12.89 -10.05 -4.91
C VAL A 149 -11.59 -10.86 -4.86
N ARG A 150 -11.67 -12.11 -4.43
CA ARG A 150 -10.55 -13.07 -4.53
C ARG A 150 -10.46 -13.62 -5.95
N ILE A 151 -9.26 -13.60 -6.52
CA ILE A 151 -8.91 -14.26 -7.78
C ILE A 151 -7.87 -15.32 -7.44
N ASP A 152 -8.17 -16.58 -7.75
CA ASP A 152 -7.29 -17.72 -7.50
C ASP A 152 -6.36 -17.88 -8.68
N VAL A 153 -5.21 -17.21 -8.64
CA VAL A 153 -4.30 -17.09 -9.78
C VAL A 153 -3.75 -18.46 -10.18
N ALA A 154 -3.42 -19.31 -9.21
CA ALA A 154 -2.92 -20.65 -9.49
C ALA A 154 -3.98 -21.50 -10.18
N LYS A 155 -5.20 -21.55 -9.64
CA LYS A 155 -6.30 -22.32 -10.24
C LYS A 155 -6.71 -21.78 -11.60
N ASP A 156 -6.87 -20.46 -11.73
CA ASP A 156 -7.33 -19.80 -12.94
C ASP A 156 -6.29 -19.87 -14.07
N SER A 157 -5.01 -20.10 -13.74
CA SER A 157 -3.96 -20.33 -14.73
C SER A 157 -4.15 -21.63 -15.53
N GLY A 158 -4.89 -22.60 -14.99
CA GLY A 158 -5.04 -23.93 -15.57
C GLY A 158 -3.74 -24.76 -15.61
N LEU A 159 -2.70 -24.31 -14.90
CA LEU A 159 -1.44 -25.04 -14.80
C LEU A 159 -1.60 -26.26 -13.87
N PRO A 160 -0.94 -27.38 -14.17
CA PRO A 160 -0.93 -28.53 -13.26
C PRO A 160 -0.18 -28.17 -11.96
N GLU A 161 -0.48 -28.88 -10.88
CA GLU A 161 0.30 -28.74 -9.65
C GLU A 161 1.78 -29.01 -9.90
N GLY A 162 2.61 -28.02 -9.55
CA GLY A 162 4.06 -28.14 -9.60
C GLY A 162 4.58 -29.03 -8.48
N LYS A 163 5.63 -29.80 -8.74
CA LYS A 163 6.40 -30.49 -7.70
C LYS A 163 7.45 -29.52 -7.15
N ALA A 164 7.04 -28.64 -6.24
CA ALA A 164 7.97 -27.83 -5.45
C ALA A 164 8.22 -28.51 -4.10
#